data_AF-A0A951RDD0-F1
#
_entry.id   AF-A0A951RDD0-F1
#
_cell.length_a   1.000
_cell.length_b   1.000
_cell.length_c   1.000
_cell.angle_alpha   90.00
_cell.angle_beta   90.00
_cell.angle_gamma   90.00
#
_symmetry.space_group_name_H-M   'P 1'
#
loop_
_entity.id
_entity.type
_entity.pdbx_description
1 polymer ?
#
loop_
_entity_poly.entity_id
_entity_poly.type
_entity_poly.pdbx_seq_one_letter_code
_entity_poly.pdbx_strand_id
1 'polypeptide(L)'
;MSGIILLLMAAVHVWVFLFKLGRPVSHQELNALLSHPEWLIFYSIFVILAVYHGFLACWVILTDRNPSMTFKKVLRIILVSFGAVLIILTEWSLILLAR
;
A
#
# COMPACT_ATOMS: atom_id res chain seq x y z
N MET A 1 8.42 -13.54 0.67
CA MET A 1 9.45 -12.49 0.85
C MET A 1 8.83 -11.12 1.12
N SER A 2 7.86 -10.65 0.33
CA SER A 2 7.18 -9.35 0.58
C SER A 2 6.60 -9.22 1.99
N GLY A 3 6.09 -10.30 2.60
CA GLY A 3 5.53 -10.25 3.97
C GLY A 3 6.54 -9.85 5.05
N ILE A 4 7.80 -10.29 4.97
CA ILE A 4 8.83 -9.91 5.97
C ILE A 4 9.22 -8.44 5.79
N ILE A 5 9.36 -8.00 4.54
CA ILE A 5 9.64 -6.59 4.22
C ILE A 5 8.51 -5.71 4.72
N LEU A 6 7.26 -6.10 4.46
CA LEU A 6 6.06 -5.38 4.92
C LEU A 6 5.95 -5.33 6.43
N LEU A 7 6.37 -6.36 7.16
CA LEU A 7 6.39 -6.32 8.62
C LEU A 7 7.32 -5.21 9.14
N LEU A 8 8.53 -5.11 8.57
CA LEU A 8 9.48 -4.06 8.93
C LEU A 8 8.95 -2.67 8.55
N MET A 9 8.40 -2.53 7.33
CA MET A 9 7.84 -1.25 6.87
C MET A 9 6.61 -0.85 7.69
N ALA A 10 5.74 -1.80 8.06
CA ALA A 10 4.60 -1.54 8.92
C ALA A 10 5.05 -1.08 10.32
N ALA A 11 6.10 -1.68 10.88
CA ALA A 11 6.67 -1.22 12.15
C ALA A 11 7.18 0.23 12.07
N VAL A 12 7.89 0.58 10.99
CA VAL A 12 8.34 1.96 10.75
C VAL A 12 7.15 2.91 10.57
N HIS A 13 6.13 2.51 9.79
CA HIS A 13 4.93 3.32 9.59
C HIS A 13 4.21 3.59 10.92
N VAL A 14 4.01 2.56 11.75
CA VAL A 14 3.40 2.70 13.09
C VAL A 14 4.26 3.59 13.97
N TRP A 15 5.58 3.41 13.97
CA TRP A 15 6.49 4.26 14.75
C TRP A 15 6.39 5.74 14.34
N VAL A 16 6.39 6.05 13.04
CA VAL A 16 6.20 7.42 12.54
C VAL A 16 4.87 8.00 13.03
N PHE A 17 3.79 7.23 12.92
CA PHE A 17 2.45 7.68 13.29
C PHE A 17 2.29 7.88 14.81
N LEU A 18 3.00 7.10 15.61
CA LEU A 18 2.93 7.18 17.07
C LEU A 18 3.84 8.25 17.67
N PHE A 19 5.02 8.48 17.07
CA PHE A 19 6.09 9.25 17.71
C PHE A 19 6.60 10.45 16.90
N LYS A 20 6.40 10.48 15.58
CA LYS A 20 6.89 11.57 14.72
C LYS A 20 5.81 12.59 14.36
N LEU A 21 4.56 12.17 14.29
CA LEU A 21 3.42 13.04 14.00
C LEU A 21 2.69 13.43 15.29
N GLY A 22 2.30 14.70 15.40
CA GLY A 22 1.43 15.18 16.46
C GLY A 22 0.01 14.64 16.33
N ARG A 23 -0.79 14.85 17.38
CA ARG A 23 -2.20 14.43 17.44
C ARG A 23 -3.09 15.64 17.71
N PRO A 24 -4.13 15.88 16.90
CA PRO A 24 -4.53 15.12 15.72
C PRO A 24 -3.53 15.28 14.56
N VAL A 25 -3.37 14.23 13.74
CA VAL A 25 -2.49 14.30 12.57
C VAL A 25 -3.02 15.37 11.62
N SER A 26 -2.22 16.40 11.39
CA SER A 26 -2.57 17.51 10.52
C SER A 26 -2.00 17.34 9.11
N HIS A 27 -2.63 17.97 8.12
CA HIS A 27 -2.09 18.03 6.77
C HIS A 27 -0.70 18.68 6.75
N GLN A 28 -0.45 19.68 7.60
CA GLN A 28 0.82 20.40 7.65
C GLN A 28 1.98 19.49 8.10
N GLU A 29 1.75 18.61 9.07
CA GLU A 29 2.76 17.65 9.53
C GLU A 29 3.03 16.55 8.50
N LEU A 30 1.99 16.07 7.81
CA LEU A 30 2.15 15.13 6.71
C LEU A 30 2.96 15.75 5.57
N ASN A 31 2.68 17.02 5.25
CA ASN A 31 3.38 17.74 4.20
C ASN A 31 4.86 17.97 4.57
N ALA A 32 5.13 18.38 5.82
CA ALA A 32 6.48 18.49 6.35
C ALA A 32 7.23 17.14 6.31
N LEU A 33 6.57 16.03 6.68
CA LEU A 33 7.15 14.69 6.60
C LEU A 33 7.47 14.29 5.16
N LEU A 34 6.54 14.52 4.23
CA LEU A 34 6.65 14.08 2.83
C LEU A 34 7.48 15.02 1.95
N SER A 35 7.80 16.23 2.42
CA SER A 35 8.79 17.13 1.80
C SER A 35 10.18 16.49 1.71
N HIS A 36 10.45 15.50 2.56
CA HIS A 36 11.66 14.72 2.57
C HIS A 36 11.52 13.49 1.65
N PRO A 37 12.37 13.36 0.61
CA PRO A 37 12.19 12.37 -0.45
C PRO A 37 12.29 10.92 0.04
N GLU A 38 13.02 10.66 1.14
CA GLU A 38 13.13 9.32 1.69
C GLU A 38 11.78 8.77 2.19
N TRP A 39 10.90 9.63 2.69
CA TRP A 39 9.56 9.22 3.14
C TRP A 39 8.62 8.98 1.97
N LEU A 40 8.74 9.77 0.91
CA LEU A 40 7.99 9.53 -0.32
C LEU A 40 8.38 8.18 -0.93
N ILE A 41 9.68 7.92 -1.11
CA ILE A 41 10.18 6.64 -1.63
C ILE A 41 9.74 5.47 -0.73
N PHE A 42 9.85 5.63 0.58
CA PHE A 42 9.43 4.63 1.54
C PHE A 42 7.94 4.28 1.38
N TYR A 43 7.06 5.29 1.35
CA TYR A 43 5.62 5.07 1.25
C TYR A 43 5.18 4.55 -0.12
N SER A 44 5.84 4.96 -1.21
CA SER A 44 5.60 4.40 -2.54
C SER A 44 5.91 2.90 -2.59
N ILE A 45 7.09 2.50 -2.11
CA ILE A 45 7.47 1.08 -2.03
C ILE A 45 6.51 0.32 -1.11
N PHE A 46 6.14 0.92 0.03
CA PHE A 46 5.28 0.29 1.01
C PHE A 46 3.91 -0.05 0.41
N VAL A 47 3.31 0.90 -0.30
CA VAL A 47 2.00 0.74 -0.94
C VAL A 47 2.03 -0.31 -2.03
N ILE A 48 3.03 -0.26 -2.92
CA ILE A 48 3.18 -1.25 -4.01
C ILE A 48 3.27 -2.66 -3.42
N LEU A 49 4.12 -2.84 -2.40
CA LEU A 49 4.28 -4.14 -1.75
C LEU A 49 3.02 -4.57 -0.99
N ALA A 50 2.34 -3.66 -0.30
CA ALA A 50 1.16 -3.96 0.49
C ALA A 50 0.00 -4.40 -0.40
N VAL A 51 -0.24 -3.67 -1.50
CA VAL A 51 -1.25 -4.02 -2.50
C VAL A 51 -0.91 -5.36 -3.14
N TYR A 52 0.33 -5.55 -3.60
CA TYR A 52 0.76 -6.82 -4.18
C TYR A 52 0.55 -8.00 -3.21
N HIS A 53 1.01 -7.86 -1.96
CA HIS A 53 0.93 -8.93 -0.96
C HIS A 53 -0.52 -9.25 -0.57
N GLY A 54 -1.33 -8.23 -0.30
CA GLY A 54 -2.75 -8.41 0.05
C GLY A 54 -3.53 -9.06 -1.09
N PHE A 55 -3.31 -8.62 -2.33
CA PHE A 55 -4.05 -9.13 -3.48
C PHE A 55 -3.59 -10.53 -3.88
N LEU A 56 -2.31 -10.86 -3.69
CA LEU A 56 -1.81 -12.22 -3.83
C LEU A 56 -2.45 -13.15 -2.78
N ALA A 57 -2.57 -12.70 -1.53
CA ALA A 57 -3.25 -13.47 -0.49
C ALA A 57 -4.73 -13.69 -0.83
N CYS A 58 -5.43 -12.65 -1.29
CA CYS A 58 -6.81 -12.76 -1.78
C CYS A 58 -6.92 -13.77 -2.92
N TRP A 59 -6.01 -13.72 -3.90
CA TRP A 59 -5.98 -14.69 -4.99
C TRP A 59 -5.85 -16.12 -4.47
N VAL A 60 -4.88 -16.38 -3.58
CA VAL A 60 -4.64 -17.72 -3.01
C VAL A 60 -5.89 -18.21 -2.28
N ILE A 61 -6.43 -17.41 -1.35
CA ILE A 61 -7.60 -17.78 -0.54
C ILE A 61 -8.82 -18.07 -1.42
N LEU A 62 -9.11 -17.18 -2.39
CA LEU A 62 -10.31 -17.29 -3.23
C LEU A 62 -10.19 -18.38 -4.31
N THR A 63 -8.97 -18.83 -4.62
CA THR A 63 -8.74 -19.89 -5.61
C THR A 63 -8.37 -21.24 -5.01
N ASP A 64 -8.27 -21.32 -3.68
CA ASP A 64 -7.86 -22.52 -2.92
C ASP A 64 -8.71 -23.75 -3.25
N ARG A 65 -10.03 -23.58 -3.38
CA ARG A 65 -10.96 -24.67 -3.72
C ARG A 65 -11.05 -25.01 -5.21
N ASN A 66 -10.04 -24.62 -5.99
CA ASN A 66 -9.96 -24.81 -7.42
C ASN A 66 -11.26 -24.44 -8.19
N PRO A 67 -11.72 -23.17 -8.11
CA PRO A 67 -12.92 -22.71 -8.80
C PRO A 67 -12.75 -22.75 -10.33
N SER A 68 -13.85 -22.54 -11.05
CA SER A 68 -13.87 -22.57 -12.51
C SER A 68 -12.86 -21.59 -13.14
N MET A 69 -12.40 -21.90 -14.36
CA MET A 69 -11.46 -21.04 -15.09
C MET A 69 -12.03 -19.64 -15.35
N THR A 70 -13.34 -19.53 -15.56
CA THR A 70 -14.01 -18.23 -15.72
C THR A 70 -13.92 -17.41 -14.44
N PHE A 71 -14.18 -18.01 -13.28
CA PHE A 71 -14.04 -17.33 -12.00
C PHE A 71 -12.60 -16.83 -11.79
N LYS A 72 -11.59 -17.68 -12.03
CA LYS A 72 -10.18 -17.30 -11.92
C LYS A 72 -9.81 -16.14 -12.86
N LYS A 73 -10.30 -16.14 -14.09
CA LYS A 73 -10.06 -15.04 -15.05
C LYS A 73 -10.69 -13.74 -14.58
N VAL A 74 -11.96 -13.77 -14.19
CA VAL A 74 -12.68 -12.59 -13.68
C VAL A 74 -11.99 -12.05 -12.44
N LEU A 75 -11.73 -12.91 -11.45
CA LEU A 75 -11.05 -12.54 -10.21
C LEU A 75 -9.68 -11.88 -10.48
N ARG A 76 -8.89 -12.43 -11.40
CA ARG A 76 -7.60 -11.84 -11.78
C ARG A 76 -7.79 -10.43 -12.32
N ILE A 77 -8.77 -10.22 -13.20
CA ILE A 77 -9.05 -8.90 -13.77
C ILE A 77 -9.43 -7.93 -12.65
N ILE A 78 -10.36 -8.28 -11.75
CA ILE A 78 -10.74 -7.35 -10.68
C ILE A 78 -9.56 -7.06 -9.77
N LEU A 79 -8.80 -8.07 -9.34
CA LEU A 79 -7.64 -7.85 -8.47
C LEU A 79 -6.59 -6.95 -9.13
N VAL A 80 -6.24 -7.19 -10.39
CA VAL A 80 -5.25 -6.35 -11.09
C VAL A 80 -5.78 -4.93 -11.28
N SER A 81 -7.03 -4.75 -11.72
CA SER A 81 -7.62 -3.43 -11.93
C SER A 81 -7.72 -2.63 -10.64
N PHE A 82 -8.24 -3.23 -9.56
CA PHE A 82 -8.34 -2.57 -8.26
C PHE A 82 -6.96 -2.26 -7.67
N GLY A 83 -5.99 -3.18 -7.80
CA GLY A 83 -4.63 -2.96 -7.34
C GLY A 83 -3.96 -1.78 -8.06
N ALA A 84 -4.12 -1.72 -9.38
CA ALA A 84 -3.60 -0.61 -10.19
C ALA A 84 -4.23 0.74 -9.79
N VAL A 85 -5.56 0.78 -9.62
CA VAL A 85 -6.26 1.99 -9.17
C VAL A 85 -5.77 2.44 -7.80
N LEU A 86 -5.63 1.53 -6.83
CA LEU A 86 -5.14 1.85 -5.48
C LEU A 86 -3.72 2.43 -5.51
N ILE A 87 -2.82 1.81 -6.27
CA ILE A 87 -1.45 2.31 -6.42
C ILE A 87 -1.47 3.70 -7.04
N ILE A 88 -2.14 3.90 -8.17
CA ILE A 88 -2.18 5.20 -8.87
C ILE A 88 -2.74 6.31 -7.98
N LEU A 89 -3.87 6.07 -7.32
CA LEU A 89 -4.48 7.06 -6.43
C LEU A 89 -3.59 7.40 -5.25
N THR A 90 -2.91 6.40 -4.69
CA THR A 90 -2.05 6.61 -3.52
C THR A 90 -0.77 7.35 -3.91
N GLU A 91 -0.10 6.95 -5.00
CA GLU A 91 1.08 7.66 -5.51
C GLU A 91 0.74 9.11 -5.87
N TRP A 92 -0.39 9.34 -6.54
CA TRP A 92 -0.88 10.69 -6.81
C TRP A 92 -1.08 11.50 -5.53
N SER A 93 -1.67 10.90 -4.50
CA SER A 93 -1.89 11.55 -3.21
C SER A 93 -0.57 11.85 -2.49
N LEU A 94 0.41 10.95 -2.53
CA LEU A 94 1.74 11.16 -1.97
C LEU A 94 2.45 12.33 -2.65
N ILE A 95 2.39 12.41 -3.97
CA ILE A 95 2.99 13.51 -4.75
C ILE A 95 2.30 14.85 -4.44
N LEU A 96 0.97 14.86 -4.29
CA LEU A 96 0.24 16.07 -3.93
C LEU A 96 0.57 16.54 -2.51
N LEU A 97 0.72 15.61 -1.56
CA LEU A 97 1.06 15.94 -0.18
C LEU A 97 2.53 16.30 0.03
N ALA A 98 3.42 16.00 -0.93
CA ALA A 98 4.83 16.37 -0.87
C ALA A 98 5.12 17.77 -1.44
N ARG A 99 4.08 18.47 -1.92
CA ARG A 99 4.13 19.85 -2.43
C ARG A 99 3.58 20.82 -1.39
#